data_AF-A0A3M4BAJ1-F1
#
_entry.id   AF-A0A3M4BAJ1-F1
#
_cell.length_a   1.000
_cell.length_b   1.000
_cell.length_c   1.000
_cell.angle_alpha   90.00
_cell.angle_beta   90.00
_cell.angle_gamma   90.00
#
_symmetry.space_group_name_H-M   'P 1'
#
loop_
_entity.id
_entity.type
_entity.pdbx_description
1 polymer ?
#
loop_
_entity_poly.entity_id
_entity_poly.type
_entity_poly.pdbx_seq_one_letter_code
_entity_poly.pdbx_strand_id
1 'polypeptide(L)'
;SFFRGTPLLIQILLIYLGLPQLGVVPGAISAGIIALSLNYGAYLSEIFRAGILGVSQGQRNAASALGMGRAVTFWQIVLPQAMRT
;
A
#
# COMPACT_ATOMS: atom_id res chain seq x y z
N SER A 1 -7.35 -6.39 -5.75
CA SER A 1 -7.94 -5.26 -6.50
C SER A 1 -9.27 -4.74 -5.98
N PHE A 2 -9.79 -5.15 -4.81
CA PHE A 2 -11.12 -4.71 -4.35
C PHE A 2 -11.27 -3.17 -4.23
N PHE A 3 -10.38 -2.51 -3.49
CA PHE A 3 -10.42 -1.05 -3.30
C PHE A 3 -10.02 -0.23 -4.54
N ARG A 4 -9.29 -0.83 -5.49
CA ARG A 4 -8.93 -0.19 -6.77
C ARG A 4 -9.96 -0.44 -7.88
N GLY A 5 -10.84 -1.43 -7.69
CA GLY A 5 -11.83 -1.85 -8.69
C GLY A 5 -13.26 -1.41 -8.36
N THR A 6 -13.46 -0.73 -7.22
CA THR A 6 -14.76 -0.19 -6.80
C THR A 6 -14.71 1.33 -6.86
N PRO A 7 -15.77 2.01 -7.36
CA PRO A 7 -15.79 3.47 -7.40
C PRO A 7 -15.62 4.08 -6.00
N LEU A 8 -14.77 5.11 -5.87
CA LEU A 8 -14.51 5.78 -4.59
C LEU A 8 -15.80 6.31 -3.95
N LEU A 9 -16.73 6.84 -4.75
CA LEU A 9 -18.02 7.31 -4.26
C LEU A 9 -18.80 6.20 -3.54
N ILE A 10 -18.78 4.97 -4.08
CA ILE A 10 -19.43 3.82 -3.44
C ILE A 10 -18.73 3.47 -2.12
N GLN A 11 -17.40 3.57 -2.06
CA GLN A 11 -16.65 3.35 -0.81
C GLN A 11 -17.03 4.37 0.27
N ILE A 12 -17.14 5.67 -0.10
CA ILE A 12 -17.60 6.73 0.81
C ILE A 12 -19.01 6.44 1.31
N LEU A 13 -19.94 6.10 0.40
CA LEU A 13 -21.33 5.80 0.76
C LEU A 13 -21.43 4.58 1.67
N LEU A 14 -20.68 3.51 1.40
CA LEU A 14 -20.63 2.32 2.25
C LEU A 14 -20.14 2.65 3.66
N ILE A 15 -19.13 3.51 3.78
CA ILE A 15 -18.59 3.90 5.09
C ILE A 15 -19.57 4.83 5.82
N TYR A 16 -20.10 5.84 5.13
CA TYR A 16 -20.95 6.86 5.76
C TYR A 16 -22.36 6.33 6.10
N LEU A 17 -22.94 5.48 5.26
CA LEU A 17 -24.30 4.96 5.42
C LEU A 17 -24.34 3.52 5.99
N GLY A 18 -23.28 2.73 5.75
CA GLY A 18 -23.22 1.33 6.19
C GLY A 18 -22.70 1.14 7.60
N LEU A 19 -21.63 1.84 8.00
CA LEU A 19 -21.09 1.73 9.37
C LEU A 19 -22.10 2.07 10.47
N PRO A 20 -23.02 3.05 10.31
CA PRO A 20 -24.05 3.32 11.31
C PRO A 20 -24.93 2.10 11.63
N GLN A 21 -25.13 1.19 10.68
CA GLN A 21 -25.91 -0.04 10.89
C GLN A 21 -25.17 -1.04 11.81
N LEU A 22 -23.86 -0.87 11.97
CA LEU A 22 -23.00 -1.63 12.88
C LEU A 22 -22.75 -0.88 14.21
N GLY A 23 -23.46 0.22 14.45
CA GLY A 23 -23.31 1.04 15.66
C GLY A 23 -22.17 2.07 15.61
N VAL A 24 -21.45 2.18 14.48
CA VAL A 24 -20.36 3.15 14.30
C VAL A 24 -20.84 4.29 13.41
N VAL A 25 -20.97 5.50 13.95
CA VAL A 25 -21.49 6.66 13.21
C VAL A 25 -20.37 7.66 12.92
N PRO A 26 -19.62 7.49 11.81
CA PRO A 26 -18.58 8.44 11.46
C PRO A 26 -19.20 9.77 10.98
N GLY A 27 -18.60 10.90 11.38
CA GLY A 27 -18.88 12.18 10.75
C GLY A 27 -18.46 12.18 9.27
N ALA A 28 -19.02 13.07 8.45
CA ALA A 28 -18.76 13.12 7.01
C ALA A 28 -17.26 13.24 6.67
N ILE A 29 -16.52 14.06 7.43
CA ILE A 29 -15.07 14.22 7.28
C ILE A 29 -14.36 12.90 7.58
N SER A 30 -14.68 12.25 8.70
CA SER A 30 -14.07 10.96 9.09
C SER A 30 -14.36 9.87 8.07
N ALA A 31 -15.60 9.78 7.57
CA ALA A 31 -15.97 8.83 6.53
C ALA A 31 -15.18 9.07 5.24
N GLY A 32 -15.02 10.34 4.83
CA GLY A 32 -14.18 10.73 3.70
C GLY A 32 -12.72 10.32 3.88
N ILE A 33 -12.12 10.60 5.05
CA ILE A 33 -10.73 10.23 5.37
C ILE A 33 -10.56 8.70 5.28
N ILE A 34 -11.46 7.91 5.86
CA ILE A 34 -11.36 6.45 5.85
C ILE A 34 -11.46 5.93 4.41
N ALA A 35 -12.46 6.37 3.64
CA ALA A 35 -12.67 5.93 2.26
C ALA A 35 -11.48 6.27 1.37
N LEU A 36 -10.99 7.52 1.43
CA LEU A 36 -9.83 7.97 0.68
C LEU A 36 -8.57 7.20 1.08
N SER A 37 -8.33 7.01 2.38
CA SER A 37 -7.14 6.29 2.87
C SER A 37 -7.13 4.84 2.41
N LEU A 38 -8.27 4.15 2.41
CA LEU A 38 -8.39 2.77 1.92
C LEU A 38 -8.16 2.71 0.40
N ASN A 39 -8.78 3.61 -0.35
CA ASN A 39 -8.63 3.67 -1.80
C ASN A 39 -7.17 3.98 -2.20
N TYR A 40 -6.65 5.12 -1.77
CA TYR A 40 -5.28 5.55 -2.06
C TYR A 40 -4.24 4.60 -1.46
N GLY A 41 -4.45 4.07 -0.27
CA GLY A 41 -3.56 3.09 0.34
C GLY A 41 -3.42 1.83 -0.51
N ALA A 42 -4.51 1.38 -1.15
CA ALA A 42 -4.47 0.24 -2.06
C ALA A 42 -3.71 0.54 -3.37
N TYR A 43 -3.81 1.77 -3.89
CA TYR A 43 -3.00 2.22 -5.03
C TYR A 43 -1.52 2.34 -4.65
N LEU A 44 -1.23 2.97 -3.52
CA LEU A 44 0.13 3.20 -3.05
C LEU A 44 0.84 1.87 -2.72
N SER A 45 0.12 0.90 -2.16
CA SER A 45 0.63 -0.45 -1.94
C SER A 45 1.06 -1.14 -3.23
N GLU A 46 0.32 -0.93 -4.33
CA GLU A 46 0.71 -1.46 -5.63
C GLU A 46 1.94 -0.75 -6.20
N ILE A 47 2.01 0.58 -6.05
CA ILE A 47 3.17 1.38 -6.49
C ILE A 47 4.43 0.90 -5.76
N PHE A 48 4.38 0.75 -4.43
CA PHE A 48 5.52 0.22 -3.67
C PHE A 48 5.87 -1.21 -4.06
N ARG A 49 4.87 -2.08 -4.26
CA ARG A 49 5.10 -3.45 -4.74
C ARG A 49 5.81 -3.46 -6.10
N ALA A 50 5.35 -2.62 -7.03
CA ALA A 50 5.94 -2.48 -8.34
C ALA A 50 7.39 -1.95 -8.26
N GLY A 51 7.65 -0.93 -7.44
CA GLY A 51 9.01 -0.42 -7.22
C GLY A 51 9.95 -1.48 -6.64
N ILE A 52 9.49 -2.26 -5.65
CA ILE A 52 10.30 -3.34 -5.04
C ILE A 52 10.60 -4.47 -6.03
N LEU A 53 9.65 -4.81 -6.90
CA LEU A 53 9.83 -5.82 -7.94
C LEU A 53 10.63 -5.31 -9.14
N GLY A 54 10.66 -4.00 -9.36
CA GLY A 54 11.48 -3.35 -10.39
C GLY A 54 12.98 -3.39 -10.09
N VAL A 55 13.37 -3.56 -8.82
CA VAL A 55 14.78 -3.73 -8.45
C VAL A 55 15.32 -5.04 -9.01
N SER A 56 16.38 -4.96 -9.80
CA SER A 56 17.04 -6.12 -10.41
C SER A 56 17.36 -7.21 -9.39
N GLN A 57 17.02 -8.45 -9.71
CA GLN A 57 17.32 -9.63 -8.90
C GLN A 57 18.83 -9.78 -8.63
N GLY A 58 19.69 -9.25 -9.51
CA GLY A 58 21.15 -9.24 -9.33
C GLY A 58 21.60 -8.54 -8.04
N GLN A 59 20.88 -7.50 -7.59
CA GLN A 59 21.18 -6.81 -6.33
C GLN A 59 21.04 -7.73 -5.12
N ARG A 60 20.00 -8.57 -5.12
CA ARG A 60 19.76 -9.55 -4.06
C ARG A 60 20.79 -10.69 -4.11
N ASN A 61 21.15 -11.14 -5.30
CA ASN A 61 22.16 -12.18 -5.49
C ASN A 61 23.55 -11.69 -5.04
N ALA A 62 23.93 -10.46 -5.39
CA ALA A 62 25.19 -9.84 -4.95
C ALA A 62 25.24 -9.68 -3.43
N ALA A 63 24.16 -9.19 -2.81
CA ALA A 63 24.08 -9.08 -1.36
C ALA A 63 24.20 -10.45 -0.66
N SER A 64 23.56 -11.48 -1.21
CA SER A 64 23.68 -12.85 -0.70
C SER A 64 25.10 -13.41 -0.86
N ALA A 65 25.79 -13.10 -1.95
CA ALA A 65 27.18 -13.51 -2.16
C ALA A 65 28.14 -12.86 -1.16
N LEU A 66 27.80 -11.66 -0.66
CA LEU A 66 28.51 -10.97 0.42
C LEU A 66 28.08 -11.41 1.83
N GLY A 67 27.25 -12.46 1.94
CA GLY A 67 26.79 -12.99 3.23
C GLY A 67 25.77 -12.10 3.95
N MET A 68 25.15 -11.14 3.27
CA MET A 68 24.18 -10.24 3.89
C MET A 68 22.87 -10.95 4.21
N GLY A 69 22.31 -10.68 5.39
CA GLY A 69 21.00 -11.19 5.78
C GLY A 69 19.85 -10.49 5.02
N ARG A 70 18.73 -11.18 4.82
CA ARG A 70 17.57 -10.69 4.05
C ARG A 70 17.04 -9.33 4.51
N ALA A 71 17.00 -9.08 5.83
CA ALA A 71 16.57 -7.80 6.37
C ALA A 71 17.54 -6.67 6.00
N VAL A 72 18.84 -6.91 6.11
CA VAL A 72 19.88 -5.94 5.73
C VAL A 72 19.84 -5.66 4.23
N THR A 73 19.76 -6.72 3.41
CA THR A 73 19.59 -6.60 1.96
C THR A 73 18.34 -5.79 1.60
N PHE A 74 17.22 -6.01 2.27
CA PHE A 74 16.01 -5.24 2.01
C PHE A 74 16.18 -3.76 2.37
N TRP A 75 16.57 -3.46 3.61
CA TRP A 75 16.63 -2.08 4.11
C TRP A 75 17.75 -1.24 3.51
N GLN A 76 18.91 -1.83 3.22
CA GLN A 76 20.08 -1.08 2.74
C GLN A 76 20.24 -1.10 1.21
N ILE A 77 19.66 -2.08 0.51
CA ILE A 77 19.87 -2.26 -0.94
C ILE A 77 18.56 -2.13 -1.70
N VAL A 78 17.57 -2.97 -1.41
CA VAL A 78 16.34 -3.04 -2.22
C VAL A 78 15.45 -1.83 -2.01
N LEU A 79 15.12 -1.49 -0.75
CA LEU A 79 14.19 -0.40 -0.43
C LEU A 79 14.67 0.96 -0.96
N PRO A 80 15.94 1.38 -0.77
CA PRO A 80 16.42 2.66 -1.30
C PRO A 80 16.40 2.75 -2.83
N GLN A 81 16.60 1.62 -3.53
CA GLN A 81 16.50 1.57 -4.99
C GLN A 81 15.04 1.62 -5.46
N ALA A 82 14.17 0.85 -4.80
CA ALA A 82 12.74 0.83 -5.09
C ALA A 82 12.08 2.21 -4.93
N MET A 83 12.55 3.03 -3.98
CA MET A 83 12.06 4.40 -3.76
C MET A 83 12.51 5.43 -4.80
N ARG A 84 13.45 5.08 -5.69
CA ARG A 84 13.92 5.95 -6.79
C ARG A 84 13.24 5.62 -8.13
N THR A 85 12.36 4.62 -8.14
CA THR A 85 11.63 4.14 -9.32
C THR A 85 10.26 4.79 -9.37
#